data_AF-A0A6M8W026-F1
#
_entry.id   AF-A0A6M8W026-F1
#
_cell.length_a   1.000
_cell.length_b   1.000
_cell.length_c   1.000
_cell.angle_alpha   90.00
_cell.angle_beta   90.00
_cell.angle_gamma   90.00
#
_symmetry.space_group_name_H-M   'P 1'
#
loop_
_entity.id
_entity.type
_entity.pdbx_description
1 polymer ?
#
loop_
_entity_poly.entity_id
_entity_poly.type
_entity_poly.pdbx_seq_one_letter_code
_entity_poly.pdbx_strand_id
1 'polypeptide(L)' 'MDSGGGGPTADEEDDHGLDAEVRAEIERRFHAAAADRDVAFDLKSELDRLGVFDEYEDRFLDLFRSSD' A
#
# COMPACT_ATOMS: atom_id res chain seq x y z
N MET A 1 -36.02 -18.26 -13.83
CA MET A 1 -36.02 -16.84 -13.48
C MET A 1 -34.62 -16.51 -13.03
N ASP A 2 -34.11 -15.44 -13.62
CA ASP A 2 -32.81 -14.82 -13.45
C ASP A 2 -32.44 -14.61 -11.97
N SER A 3 -31.19 -14.92 -11.59
CA SER A 3 -30.19 -13.89 -11.28
C SER A 3 -28.87 -14.52 -10.84
N GLY A 4 -27.87 -14.41 -11.72
CA GLY A 4 -26.50 -13.99 -11.39
C GLY A 4 -25.75 -14.78 -10.33
N GLY A 5 -25.29 -15.98 -10.70
CA GLY A 5 -23.98 -16.43 -10.23
C GLY A 5 -22.90 -15.60 -10.93
N GLY A 6 -22.19 -14.79 -10.16
CA GLY A 6 -21.05 -13.98 -10.61
C GLY A 6 -20.45 -13.34 -9.38
N GLY A 7 -19.54 -14.07 -8.72
CA GLY A 7 -18.74 -13.52 -7.62
C GLY A 7 -17.99 -12.27 -8.07
N PRO A 8 -17.52 -11.43 -7.14
CA PRO A 8 -16.73 -10.27 -7.50
C PRO A 8 -15.48 -10.76 -8.25
N THR A 9 -15.40 -10.48 -9.55
CA THR A 9 -14.17 -10.63 -10.32
C THR A 9 -13.27 -9.47 -9.91
N ALA A 10 -12.60 -9.65 -8.77
CA ALA A 10 -11.49 -8.82 -8.31
C ALA A 10 -10.17 -9.38 -8.90
N ASP A 11 -10.21 -9.71 -10.18
CA ASP A 11 -9.10 -10.28 -10.94
C ASP A 11 -8.98 -9.49 -12.24
N GLU A 12 -8.56 -8.22 -12.12
CA GLU A 12 -7.90 -7.50 -13.20
C GLU A 12 -6.51 -7.11 -12.68
N GLU A 13 -5.72 -8.15 -12.47
CA GLU A 13 -4.30 -8.09 -12.18
C GLU A 13 -3.55 -7.62 -13.44
N ASP A 14 -2.88 -6.46 -13.33
CA ASP A 14 -1.62 -6.04 -13.98
C ASP A 14 -1.66 -4.54 -14.35
N ASP A 15 -0.80 -3.68 -13.79
CA ASP A 15 0.65 -3.72 -14.06
C ASP A 15 1.55 -3.90 -12.81
N HIS A 16 0.96 -4.07 -11.61
CA HIS A 16 1.63 -4.57 -10.39
C HIS A 16 0.65 -5.33 -9.45
N GLY A 17 -0.55 -5.66 -9.90
CA GLY A 17 -1.56 -6.41 -9.12
C GLY A 17 -2.13 -5.73 -7.87
N LEU A 18 -1.75 -4.49 -7.54
CA LEU A 18 -2.27 -3.80 -6.36
C LEU A 18 -3.58 -3.06 -6.63
N ASP A 19 -4.63 -3.49 -5.92
CA ASP A 19 -5.92 -2.82 -5.88
C ASP A 19 -5.80 -1.33 -5.55
N ALA A 20 -6.67 -0.52 -6.18
CA ALA A 20 -6.73 0.91 -5.91
C ALA A 20 -6.98 1.24 -4.43
N GLU A 21 -7.75 0.40 -3.74
CA GLU A 21 -8.01 0.54 -2.31
C GLU A 21 -6.76 0.28 -1.46
N VAL A 22 -5.96 -0.73 -1.82
CA VAL A 22 -4.68 -1.03 -1.16
C VAL A 22 -3.70 0.13 -1.34
N ARG A 23 -3.62 0.67 -2.56
CA ARG A 23 -2.79 1.86 -2.84
C ARG A 23 -3.23 3.06 -2.02
N ALA A 24 -4.54 3.30 -1.90
CA ALA A 24 -5.06 4.39 -1.08
C ALA A 24 -4.73 4.22 0.41
N GLU A 25 -4.73 2.98 0.92
CA GLU A 25 -4.33 2.69 2.29
C GLU A 25 -2.82 2.90 2.52
N ILE A 26 -1.97 2.48 1.58
CA ILE A 26 -0.52 2.76 1.62
C ILE A 26 -0.28 4.26 1.73
N GLU A 27 -0.93 5.08 0.90
CA GLU A 27 -0.76 6.54 0.93
C GLU A 27 -1.21 7.16 2.27
N ARG A 28 -2.32 6.69 2.85
CA ARG A 28 -2.77 7.13 4.18
C ARG A 28 -1.73 6.81 5.25
N ARG A 29 -1.14 5.62 5.20
CA ARG A 29 -0.08 5.18 6.12
C ARG A 29 1.19 5.99 5.94
N PHE A 30 1.59 6.33 4.71
CA PHE A 30 2.71 7.24 4.45
C PHE A 30 2.52 8.60 5.13
N HIS A 31 1.31 9.17 5.04
CA HIS A 31 1.03 10.45 5.66
C HIS A 31 1.13 10.39 7.19
N ALA A 32 0.61 9.33 7.80
CA ALA A 32 0.72 9.11 9.25
C ALA A 32 2.17 8.80 9.68
N ALA A 33 2.90 8.01 8.88
CA ALA A 33 4.28 7.62 9.13
C ALA A 33 5.27 8.81 9.11
N ALA A 34 4.92 9.91 8.44
CA ALA A 34 5.72 11.13 8.47
C ALA A 34 5.77 11.78 9.87
N ALA A 35 4.74 11.59 10.70
CA ALA A 35 4.68 12.11 12.06
C ALA A 35 4.99 11.04 13.12
N ASP A 36 4.80 9.76 12.79
CA ASP A 36 4.92 8.65 13.73
C ASP A 36 5.80 7.52 13.16
N ARG A 37 6.92 7.26 13.86
CA ARG A 37 7.87 6.22 13.46
C ARG A 37 7.32 4.81 13.67
N ASP A 38 6.43 4.60 14.63
CA ASP A 38 5.81 3.29 14.85
C ASP A 38 4.94 2.92 13.65
N VAL A 39 4.18 3.90 13.12
CA VAL A 39 3.39 3.74 11.88
C VAL A 39 4.29 3.50 10.66
N ALA A 40 5.49 4.09 10.63
CA ALA A 40 6.45 3.82 9.56
C ALA A 40 6.92 2.35 9.57
N PHE A 41 7.16 1.75 10.75
CA PHE A 41 7.53 0.34 10.82
C PHE A 41 6.38 -0.59 10.37
N ASP A 42 5.14 -0.26 10.73
CA ASP A 42 3.96 -0.99 10.26
C ASP A 42 3.77 -0.86 8.74
N LEU A 43 3.95 0.35 8.20
CA LEU A 43 3.91 0.61 6.76
C LEU A 43 4.93 -0.24 5.99
N LYS A 44 6.19 -0.29 6.47
CA LYS A 44 7.21 -1.14 5.84
C LYS A 44 6.79 -2.61 5.83
N SER A 45 6.25 -3.11 6.95
CA SER A 45 5.81 -4.50 7.07
C SER A 45 4.68 -4.82 6.07
N GLU A 46 3.77 -3.88 5.85
CA GLU A 46 2.72 -4.03 4.84
C GLU A 46 3.30 -4.00 3.41
N LEU A 47 4.18 -3.05 3.11
CA LEU A 47 4.82 -2.97 1.78
C LEU A 47 5.63 -4.24 1.45
N ASP A 48 6.36 -4.77 2.45
CA ASP A 48 7.09 -6.04 2.35
C ASP A 48 6.12 -7.22 2.11
N ARG A 49 4.97 -7.25 2.81
CA ARG A 49 3.93 -8.29 2.65
C ARG A 49 3.29 -8.25 1.27
N LEU A 50 3.10 -7.05 0.72
CA LEU A 50 2.56 -6.82 -0.61
C LEU A 50 3.60 -7.01 -1.72
N GLY A 51 4.88 -7.15 -1.37
CA GLY A 51 5.97 -7.33 -2.34
C GLY A 51 6.30 -6.09 -3.16
N VAL A 52 5.85 -4.91 -2.73
CA VAL A 52 6.05 -3.63 -3.45
C VAL A 52 7.01 -2.70 -2.72
N PHE A 53 7.69 -3.16 -1.67
CA PHE A 53 8.61 -2.31 -0.91
C PHE A 53 9.64 -1.65 -1.82
N ASP A 54 10.23 -2.37 -2.77
CA ASP A 54 11.24 -1.83 -3.69
C ASP A 54 10.71 -0.62 -4.51
N GLU A 55 9.41 -0.60 -4.86
CA GLU A 55 8.77 0.52 -5.58
C GLU A 55 8.55 1.75 -4.69
N TYR A 56 8.40 1.53 -3.39
CA TYR A 56 8.11 2.57 -2.40
C TYR A 56 9.30 2.89 -1.48
N GLU A 57 10.44 2.20 -1.63
CA GLU A 57 11.61 2.28 -0.75
C GLU A 57 12.14 3.71 -0.68
N ASP A 58 12.33 4.37 -1.83
CA ASP A 58 12.84 5.74 -1.87
C ASP A 58 11.96 6.71 -1.09
N ARG A 59 10.63 6.60 -1.27
CA ARG A 59 9.64 7.40 -0.54
C ARG A 59 9.63 7.06 0.94
N PHE A 60 9.81 5.79 1.29
CA PHE A 60 9.89 5.32 2.67
C PHE A 60 11.12 5.90 3.38
N LEU A 61 12.28 5.85 2.73
CA LEU A 61 13.52 6.43 3.25
C LEU A 61 13.42 7.96 3.39
N ASP A 62 12.68 8.64 2.51
CA ASP A 62 12.42 10.08 2.60
C ASP A 62 11.70 10.50 3.89
N LEU A 63 10.86 9.62 4.47
CA LEU A 63 10.20 9.89 5.75
C LEU A 63 11.21 10.12 6.89
N PHE A 64 12.36 9.43 6.85
CA PHE A 64 13.40 9.55 7.87
C PHE A 64 14.40 10.67 7.56
N ARG A 65 14.47 11.12 6.31
CA ARG A 65 15.37 12.19 5.87
C ARG A 65 14.87 13.59 6.23
N SER A 66 13.58 13.76 6.55
CA SER A 66 12.96 15.06 6.86
C SER A 66 13.04 15.47 8.34
N SER A 67 13.87 14.82 9.15
CA SER A 67 14.18 15.27 10.51
C SER A 67 15.35 16.28 10.47
N ASP A 68 15.06 17.52 10.05
CA ASP A 68 15.91 18.70 10.33
C ASP A 68 15.15 19.69 11.22
#